data_AF-A0A7J4P466-F1
#
_entry.id   AF-A0A7J4P466-F1
#
_cell.length_a   1.000
_cell.length_b   1.000
_cell.length_c   1.000
_cell.angle_alpha   90.00
_cell.angle_beta   90.00
_cell.angle_gamma   90.00
#
_symmetry.space_group_name_H-M   'P 1'
#
loop_
_entity.id
_entity.type
_entity.pdbx_description
1 polymer ?
#
loop_
_entity_poly.entity_id
_entity_poly.type
_entity_poly.pdbx_seq_one_letter_code
_entity_poly.pdbx_strand_id
1 'polypeptide(L)'
;VAENYPQLTATQNFQALQDELANTENKIAVERGRYNDAVRAFNARIKTFPANMVAGSLGYADRPYFNAQAGAEQAPQVSFA
;
A
#
# COMPACT_ATOMS: atom_id res chain seq x y z
N VAL A 1 44.38 -2.08 17.99
CA VAL A 1 43.72 -0.82 17.58
C VAL A 1 42.62 -1.20 16.62
N ALA A 2 41.39 -1.25 17.12
CA ALA A 2 40.17 -1.59 16.39
C ALA A 2 39.35 -0.30 16.27
N GLU A 3 39.82 0.64 15.47
CA GLU A 3 39.26 1.98 15.40
C GLU A 3 39.12 2.34 13.92
N ASN A 4 37.97 2.02 13.31
CA ASN A 4 37.43 2.65 12.08
C ASN A 4 36.14 2.01 11.53
N TYR A 5 35.51 1.01 12.19
CA TYR A 5 34.35 0.31 11.60
C TYR A 5 32.92 0.75 11.99
N PRO A 6 32.62 1.76 12.85
CA PRO A 6 31.23 2.13 13.08
C PRO A 6 30.57 2.76 11.84
N GLN A 7 31.34 3.44 10.99
CA GLN A 7 30.82 4.10 9.79
C GLN A 7 30.47 3.12 8.67
N LEU A 8 31.21 2.01 8.55
CA LEU A 8 30.92 0.94 7.59
C LEU A 8 29.64 0.19 7.97
N THR A 9 29.48 -0.11 9.28
CA THR A 9 28.27 -0.76 9.82
C THR A 9 27.04 0.16 9.72
N ALA A 10 27.18 1.45 10.01
CA ALA A 10 26.09 2.41 9.84
C ALA A 10 25.62 2.53 8.38
N THR A 11 26.56 2.52 7.42
CA THR A 11 26.23 2.57 5.98
C THR A 11 25.48 1.32 5.52
N GLN A 12 25.89 0.13 5.97
CA GLN A 12 25.21 -1.13 5.63
C GLN A 12 23.82 -1.22 6.26
N ASN A 13 23.66 -0.85 7.53
CA ASN A 13 22.36 -0.84 8.21
C ASN A 13 21.40 0.17 7.56
N PHE A 14 21.92 1.32 7.12
CA PHE A 14 21.13 2.34 6.41
C PHE A 14 20.64 1.85 5.04
N GLN A 15 21.51 1.18 4.28
CA GLN A 15 21.13 0.57 3.00
C GLN A 15 20.06 -0.51 3.18
N ALA A 16 20.23 -1.40 4.17
CA ALA A 16 19.26 -2.43 4.48
C ALA A 16 17.87 -1.85 4.85
N LEU A 17 17.85 -0.76 5.63
CA LEU A 17 16.58 -0.09 5.98
C LEU A 17 15.92 0.55 4.76
N GLN A 18 16.68 1.21 3.89
CA GLN A 18 16.13 1.79 2.65
C GLN A 18 15.53 0.71 1.74
N ASP A 19 16.20 -0.44 1.62
CA ASP A 19 15.70 -1.58 0.85
C ASP A 19 14.41 -2.16 1.48
N GLU A 20 14.35 -2.26 2.82
CA GLU A 20 13.15 -2.73 3.53
C GLU A 20 11.97 -1.76 3.36
N LEU A 21 12.22 -0.45 3.39
CA LEU A 21 11.21 0.58 3.15
C LEU A 21 10.69 0.51 1.72
N ALA A 22 11.58 0.42 0.73
CA ALA A 22 11.19 0.27 -0.68
C ALA A 22 10.35 -1.00 -0.90
N ASN A 23 10.74 -2.12 -0.27
CA ASN A 23 9.98 -3.36 -0.31
C ASN A 23 8.60 -3.22 0.36
N THR A 24 8.52 -2.49 1.46
CA THR A 24 7.26 -2.25 2.17
C THR A 24 6.33 -1.36 1.35
N GLU A 25 6.83 -0.29 0.75
CA GLU A 25 6.05 0.57 -0.16
C GLU A 25 5.52 -0.20 -1.36
N ASN A 26 6.36 -1.04 -1.98
CA ASN A 26 5.93 -1.90 -3.07
C ASN A 26 4.80 -2.85 -2.64
N LYS A 27 4.87 -3.44 -1.44
CA LYS A 27 3.79 -4.28 -0.90
C LYS A 27 2.51 -3.48 -0.67
N ILE A 28 2.60 -2.28 -0.09
CA ILE A 28 1.45 -1.40 0.12
C ILE A 28 0.78 -1.06 -1.21
N ALA A 29 1.56 -0.73 -2.24
CA ALA A 29 1.04 -0.44 -3.57
C ALA A 29 0.30 -1.63 -4.20
N VAL A 30 0.85 -2.85 -4.09
CA VAL A 30 0.22 -4.08 -4.58
C VAL A 30 -1.08 -4.37 -3.84
N GLU A 31 -1.08 -4.31 -2.51
CA GLU A 31 -2.28 -4.60 -1.70
C GLU A 31 -3.38 -3.55 -1.91
N ARG A 32 -3.01 -2.28 -2.11
CA ARG A 32 -3.95 -1.24 -2.53
C ARG A 32 -4.62 -1.59 -3.87
N GLY A 33 -3.83 -2.06 -4.85
CA GLY A 33 -4.35 -2.51 -6.13
C GLY A 33 -5.36 -3.66 -5.95
N ARG A 34 -4.98 -4.69 -5.20
CA ARG A 34 -5.84 -5.85 -4.88
C ARG A 34 -7.15 -5.45 -4.20
N TYR A 35 -7.08 -4.55 -3.23
CA TYR A 35 -8.28 -4.02 -2.57
C TYR A 35 -9.19 -3.30 -3.57
N ASN A 36 -8.62 -2.42 -4.40
CA ASN A 36 -9.39 -1.66 -5.38
C ASN A 36 -10.03 -2.55 -6.45
N ASP A 37 -9.35 -3.60 -6.89
CA ASP A 37 -9.91 -4.56 -7.83
C ASP A 37 -11.08 -5.35 -7.21
N ALA A 38 -10.96 -5.77 -5.94
CA ALA A 38 -12.04 -6.42 -5.21
C ALA A 38 -13.25 -5.49 -5.03
N VAL A 39 -13.02 -4.23 -4.66
CA VAL A 39 -14.06 -3.20 -4.56
C VAL A 39 -14.71 -2.94 -5.92
N ARG A 40 -13.93 -2.87 -7.01
CA ARG A 40 -14.46 -2.70 -8.37
C ARG A 40 -15.37 -3.86 -8.74
N ALA A 41 -14.93 -5.10 -8.52
CA ALA A 41 -15.72 -6.29 -8.83
C ALA A 41 -17.02 -6.34 -8.01
N PHE A 42 -16.95 -5.99 -6.72
CA PHE A 42 -18.11 -5.92 -5.85
C PHE A 42 -19.10 -4.84 -6.30
N ASN A 43 -18.64 -3.61 -6.51
CA ASN A 43 -19.48 -2.49 -6.96
C ASN A 43 -20.10 -2.77 -8.33
N ALA A 44 -19.34 -3.37 -9.26
CA ALA A 44 -19.86 -3.79 -10.55
C ALA A 44 -20.96 -4.84 -10.39
N ARG A 45 -20.75 -5.83 -9.52
CA ARG A 45 -21.71 -6.90 -9.27
C ARG A 45 -23.02 -6.37 -8.70
N ILE A 46 -22.98 -5.51 -7.68
CA ILE A 46 -24.21 -4.97 -7.07
C ILE A 46 -24.96 -4.00 -8.01
N LYS A 47 -24.30 -3.48 -9.06
CA LYS A 47 -24.92 -2.63 -10.09
C LYS A 47 -25.42 -3.40 -11.31
N THR A 48 -25.06 -4.67 -11.45
CA THR A 48 -25.42 -5.49 -12.61
C THR A 48 -26.69 -6.29 -12.33
N PHE A 49 -27.55 -6.44 -13.35
CA PHE A 49 -28.72 -7.30 -13.27
C PHE A 49 -28.30 -8.78 -13.08
N PRO A 50 -28.97 -9.57 -12.23
CA PRO A 50 -30.16 -9.23 -11.42
C PRO A 50 -29.83 -8.67 -10.03
N ALA A 51 -28.56 -8.63 -9.64
CA ALA A 51 -28.14 -8.29 -8.29
C ALA A 51 -28.56 -6.88 -7.87
N ASN A 52 -28.59 -5.91 -8.79
CA ASN A 52 -29.03 -4.53 -8.51
C ASN A 52 -30.48 -4.41 -8.01
N MET A 53 -31.36 -5.36 -8.32
CA MET A 53 -32.75 -5.35 -7.86
C MET A 53 -32.90 -5.67 -6.38
N VAL A 54 -31.99 -6.49 -5.84
CA VAL A 54 -32.03 -6.97 -4.45
C VAL A 54 -30.88 -6.42 -3.59
N ALA A 55 -29.88 -5.79 -4.21
CA ALA A 55 -28.71 -5.26 -3.50
C ALA A 55 -29.11 -4.28 -2.40
N GLY A 56 -29.94 -3.28 -2.73
CA GLY A 56 -30.39 -2.28 -1.76
C GLY A 56 -31.26 -2.85 -0.63
N SER A 57 -32.18 -3.78 -0.94
CA SER A 57 -33.05 -4.40 0.05
C SER A 57 -32.31 -5.36 0.99
N LEU A 58 -31.21 -5.96 0.54
CA LEU A 58 -30.32 -6.80 1.34
C LEU A 58 -29.21 -5.99 2.05
N GLY A 59 -29.18 -4.66 1.91
CA GLY A 59 -28.20 -3.79 2.57
C GLY A 59 -26.82 -3.73 1.89
N TYR A 60 -26.70 -4.18 0.64
CA TYR A 60 -25.49 -4.02 -0.15
C TYR A 60 -25.44 -2.63 -0.80
N ALA A 61 -24.41 -1.86 -0.45
CA ALA A 61 -24.13 -0.54 -1.02
C ALA A 61 -22.69 -0.47 -1.57
N ASP A 62 -22.43 0.49 -2.45
CA ASP A 62 -21.10 0.71 -3.03
C ASP A 62 -20.03 0.88 -1.94
N ARG A 63 -18.87 0.27 -2.16
CA ARG A 63 -17.69 0.44 -1.31
C ARG A 63 -16.74 1.47 -1.92
N PRO A 64 -16.13 2.35 -1.11
CA PRO A 64 -15.15 3.31 -1.60
C PRO A 64 -13.85 2.61 -2.01
N TYR A 65 -13.16 3.17 -3.00
CA TYR A 65 -11.79 2.77 -3.34
C TYR A 65 -10.79 3.29 -2.31
N PHE A 66 -9.70 2.56 -2.13
CA PHE A 66 -8.55 3.00 -1.35
C PHE A 66 -7.61 3.80 -2.26
N ASN A 67 -7.57 5.11 -2.06
CA ASN A 67 -6.69 6.00 -2.81
C ASN A 67 -5.41 6.26 -2.03
N ALA A 68 -4.31 6.40 -2.76
CA ALA A 68 -3.07 6.93 -2.21
C ALA A 68 -3.32 8.33 -1.62
N GLN A 69 -2.78 8.63 -0.45
CA GLN A 69 -2.66 10.02 -0.04
C GLN A 69 -1.68 10.75 -0.98
N ALA A 70 -1.91 12.03 -1.24
CA ALA A 70 -1.00 12.83 -2.06
C ALA A 70 0.41 12.79 -1.44
N GLY A 71 1.42 12.43 -2.24
CA GLY A 71 2.80 12.27 -1.78
C GLY A 71 3.23 10.84 -1.42
N ALA A 72 2.29 9.87 -1.34
CA ALA A 72 2.61 8.46 -1.06
C ALA A 72 3.31 7.72 -2.24
N GLU A 73 3.68 8.45 -3.30
CA GLU A 73 4.54 7.96 -4.38
C GLU A 73 6.02 8.13 -4.05
N GLN A 74 6.33 8.98 -3.06
CA GLN A 74 7.70 9.23 -2.62
C GLN A 74 7.99 8.36 -1.41
N ALA A 75 8.92 7.42 -1.56
CA ALA A 75 9.43 6.64 -0.45
C ALA A 75 9.98 7.58 0.65
N PRO A 76 9.72 7.30 1.94
CA PRO A 76 10.16 8.16 3.03
C PRO A 76 11.69 8.25 3.04
N GLN A 77 12.22 9.48 2.96
CA GLN A 77 13.65 9.72 3.09
C GLN A 77 14.04 9.60 4.57
N VAL A 78 14.73 8.52 4.92
CA VAL A 78 15.27 8.37 6.27
C VAL A 78 16.55 9.18 6.39
N SER A 79 16.56 10.19 7.25
CA SER A 79 17.76 10.94 7.61
C SER A 79 18.17 10.54 9.03
N PHE A 80 19.36 9.98 9.18
CA PHE A 80 19.99 9.83 10.48
C PHE A 80 20.97 10.99 10.67
N ALA A 81 20.76 11.77 11.72
CA ALA A 81 21.63 12.88 12.14
C ALA A 81 22.89 12.36 12.87
#